data_AF-A0A847WJB3-F1
#
_entry.id   AF-A0A847WJB3-F1
#
_cell.length_a   1.000
_cell.length_b   1.000
_cell.length_c   1.000
_cell.angle_alpha   90.00
_cell.angle_beta   90.00
_cell.angle_gamma   90.00
#
_symmetry.space_group_name_H-M   'P 1'
#
loop_
_entity.id
_entity.type
_entity.pdbx_description
1 polymer ?
#
loop_
_entity_poly.entity_id
_entity_poly.type
_entity_poly.pdbx_seq_one_letter_code
_entity_poly.pdbx_strand_id
1 'polypeptide(L)' 'MSKVVNIMGIPFDNLSKQNLIDKLLNLEKTKGFIVTANPEIVMETRDNDYYKSCILKADYVIADGMGIILASKWLKHPL' A
#
# COMPACT_ATOMS: atom_id res chain seq x y z
N MET A 1 -12.13 1.98 -9.43
CA MET A 1 -11.10 2.44 -8.47
C MET A 1 -11.04 1.44 -7.33
N SER A 2 -9.84 0.99 -6.92
CA SER A 2 -9.68 0.18 -5.69
C SER A 2 -10.09 1.03 -4.48
N LYS A 3 -10.71 0.40 -3.48
CA LYS A 3 -10.93 1.05 -2.19
C LYS A 3 -9.58 1.17 -1.51
N VAL A 4 -9.27 2.37 -1.00
CA VAL A 4 -8.01 2.66 -0.32
C VAL A 4 -8.27 2.81 1.19
N VAL A 5 -7.35 2.32 2.01
CA VAL A 5 -7.34 2.52 3.46
C VAL A 5 -6.11 3.36 3.81
N ASN A 6 -6.33 4.52 4.41
CA ASN A 6 -5.23 5.39 4.82
C ASN A 6 -4.73 4.97 6.21
N ILE A 7 -3.44 4.64 6.31
CA ILE A 7 -2.76 4.31 7.57
C ILE A 7 -1.57 5.25 7.69
N MET A 8 -1.60 6.15 8.68
CA MET A 8 -0.54 7.14 8.95
C MET A 8 -0.13 8.00 7.73
N GLY A 9 -1.08 8.30 6.84
CA GLY A 9 -0.83 9.10 5.65
C GLY A 9 -0.37 8.28 4.42
N ILE A 10 -0.31 6.95 4.54
CA ILE A 10 0.01 6.04 3.43
C ILE A 10 -1.29 5.41 2.89
N PRO A 11 -1.59 5.55 1.58
CA PRO A 11 -2.81 5.03 0.98
C PRO A 11 -2.66 3.56 0.58
N PHE A 12 -3.03 2.63 1.45
CA PHE A 12 -2.99 1.19 1.14
C PHE A 12 -4.15 0.77 0.23
N ASP A 13 -3.85 0.10 -0.86
CA ASP A 13 -4.83 -0.55 -1.71
C ASP A 13 -5.45 -1.75 -0.99
N ASN A 14 -6.78 -1.75 -0.85
CA ASN A 14 -7.53 -2.92 -0.40
C ASN A 14 -7.65 -3.90 -1.58
N LEU A 15 -6.56 -4.63 -1.82
CA LEU A 15 -6.44 -5.64 -2.86
C LEU A 15 -5.83 -6.90 -2.28
N SER A 16 -6.42 -8.04 -2.63
CA SER A 16 -5.76 -9.33 -2.43
C SER A 16 -4.58 -9.46 -3.37
N LYS A 17 -3.61 -10.32 -3.00
CA LYS A 17 -2.47 -10.67 -3.85
C LYS A 17 -2.91 -11.15 -5.24
N GLN A 18 -3.94 -12.00 -5.31
CA GLN A 18 -4.42 -12.53 -6.59
C GLN A 18 -5.01 -11.41 -7.45
N ASN A 19 -5.86 -10.55 -6.88
CA ASN A 19 -6.45 -9.43 -7.61
C ASN A 19 -5.39 -8.45 -8.12
N LEU A 20 -4.31 -8.25 -7.36
CA LEU A 20 -3.17 -7.45 -7.83
C LEU A 20 -2.49 -8.11 -9.02
N ILE A 21 -2.16 -9.40 -8.93
CA ILE A 21 -1.51 -10.14 -10.03
C ILE A 21 -2.39 -10.10 -11.29
N ASP A 22 -3.68 -10.38 -11.15
CA ASP A 22 -4.63 -10.37 -12.27
C ASP A 22 -4.70 -8.98 -12.91
N LYS A 23 -4.67 -7.91 -12.11
CA LYS A 23 -4.60 -6.54 -12.64
C LYS A 23 -3.30 -6.30 -13.39
N LEU A 24 -2.15 -6.70 -12.83
CA LEU A 24 -0.84 -6.48 -13.44
C LEU A 24 -0.68 -7.22 -14.76
N LEU A 25 -1.20 -8.44 -14.86
CA LEU A 25 -1.18 -9.24 -16.10
C LEU A 25 -2.04 -8.65 -17.21
N ASN A 26 -3.08 -7.89 -16.85
CA ASN A 26 -4.00 -7.25 -17.80
C ASN A 26 -3.64 -5.80 -18.15
N LEU A 27 -2.55 -5.25 -17.59
CA LEU A 27 -2.12 -3.89 -17.91
C LEU A 27 -1.35 -3.85 -19.24
N GLU A 28 -1.77 -2.97 -20.14
CA GLU A 28 -1.00 -2.61 -21.35
C GLU A 28 0.28 -1.81 -21.03
N LYS A 29 0.45 -1.37 -19.77
CA LYS A 29 1.63 -0.62 -19.32
C LYS A 29 2.88 -1.52 -19.33
N THR A 30 3.99 -0.97 -19.80
CA THR A 30 5.29 -1.65 -19.84
C THR A 30 6.08 -1.59 -18.52
N LYS A 31 5.63 -0.80 -17.53
CA LYS A 31 6.27 -0.63 -16.22
C LYS A 31 5.21 -0.35 -15.14
N GLY A 32 5.43 -0.87 -13.94
CA GLY A 32 4.63 -0.58 -12.75
C GLY A 32 5.51 -0.48 -11.51
N PHE A 33 5.22 0.49 -10.65
CA PHE A 33 5.90 0.68 -9.37
C PHE A 33 4.99 0.24 -8.22
N ILE A 34 5.39 -0.82 -7.52
CA ILE A 34 4.62 -1.42 -6.44
C ILE A 34 5.44 -1.31 -5.16
N VAL A 35 4.80 -0.89 -4.08
CA VAL A 35 5.38 -0.89 -2.74
C VAL A 35 4.62 -1.90 -1.89
N THR A 36 5.33 -2.86 -1.29
CA THR A 36 4.82 -3.71 -0.22
C THR A 36 5.17 -3.07 1.11
N ALA A 37 4.28 -2.25 1.65
CA ALA A 37 4.56 -1.48 2.86
C ALA A 37 4.19 -2.30 4.10
N ASN A 38 5.21 -2.59 4.91
CA ASN A 38 5.08 -3.19 6.24
C ASN A 38 5.10 -2.10 7.33
N PRO A 39 4.88 -2.44 8.62
CA PRO A 39 4.87 -1.46 9.69
C PRO A 39 6.16 -0.64 9.77
N GLU A 40 7.33 -1.27 9.57
CA GLU A 40 8.63 -0.61 9.63
C GLU A 40 8.76 0.48 8.55
N ILE A 41 8.33 0.20 7.32
CA ILE A 41 8.30 1.19 6.23
C ILE A 41 7.38 2.36 6.60
N VAL A 42 6.17 2.07 7.11
CA VAL A 42 5.21 3.11 7.50
C VAL A 42 5.80 4.00 8.59
N MET A 43 6.47 3.42 9.59
CA MET A 43 7.11 4.17 10.66
C MET A 43 8.25 5.05 10.15
N GLU A 44 9.09 4.55 9.23
CA GLU A 44 10.17 5.34 8.62
C GLU A 44 9.63 6.55 7.86
N THR A 45 8.46 6.43 7.20
CA THR A 45 7.85 7.57 6.48
C THR A 45 7.44 8.73 7.39
N ARG A 46 7.35 8.52 8.70
CA ARG A 46 6.99 9.58 9.65
C ARG A 46 8.12 10.60 9.82
N ASP A 47 9.36 10.13 9.79
CA ASP A 47 10.53 10.93 10.14
C ASP A 47 11.37 11.25 8.88
N ASN A 48 11.00 10.70 7.71
CA ASN A 48 11.70 10.86 6.43
C ASN A 48 10.74 11.24 5.28
N ASP A 49 10.55 12.55 5.08
CA ASP A 49 9.64 13.10 4.07
C ASP A 49 10.03 12.71 2.64
N TYR A 50 11.33 12.63 2.34
CA TYR A 50 11.79 12.20 1.01
C TYR A 50 11.37 10.75 0.73
N TYR A 51 11.58 9.86 1.70
CA TYR A 51 11.18 8.45 1.58
C TYR A 51 9.66 8.31 1.45
N LYS A 52 8.90 9.06 2.24
CA LYS A 52 7.44 9.14 2.11
C LYS A 52 7.03 9.59 0.71
N SER A 53 7.65 10.63 0.16
CA SER A 53 7.37 11.13 -1.19
C SER A 53 7.65 10.10 -2.28
N CYS A 54 8.65 9.23 -2.08
CA CYS A 54 8.94 8.12 -2.99
C CYS A 54 7.82 7.07 -2.96
N ILE A 55 7.38 6.66 -1.76
CA ILE A 55 6.30 5.67 -1.62
C ILE A 55 4.98 6.18 -2.21
N LEU A 56 4.67 7.46 -2.02
CA LEU A 56 3.45 8.07 -2.56
C LEU A 56 3.41 8.17 -4.10
N LYS A 57 4.53 7.88 -4.79
CA LYS A 57 4.59 7.79 -6.26
C LYS A 57 4.28 6.38 -6.78
N ALA A 58 4.07 5.40 -5.90
CA ALA A 58 3.75 4.04 -6.30
C ALA A 58 2.39 3.97 -7.03
N ASP A 59 2.32 3.12 -8.06
CA ASP A 59 1.05 2.79 -8.71
C ASP A 59 0.16 1.97 -7.76
N TYR A 60 0.77 1.16 -6.88
CA TYR A 60 0.10 0.35 -5.87
C TYR A 60 0.87 0.32 -4.55
N VAL A 61 0.17 0.46 -3.43
CA VAL A 61 0.73 0.25 -2.10
C VAL A 61 -0.02 -0.89 -1.41
N ILE A 62 0.66 -2.02 -1.23
CA ILE A 62 0.07 -3.26 -0.74
C ILE A 62 0.48 -3.47 0.71
N ALA A 63 -0.47 -3.90 1.53
CA ALA A 63 -0.22 -4.25 2.91
C ALA A 63 0.70 -5.45 3.01
N ASP A 64 1.80 -5.30 3.75
CA ASP A 64 2.71 -6.37 4.12
C ASP A 64 2.77 -6.47 5.65
N GLY A 65 2.78 -7.69 6.18
CA GLY A 65 2.83 -7.96 7.61
C GLY A 65 1.52 -7.72 8.38
N MET A 66 1.41 -8.39 9.53
CA MET A 66 0.20 -8.37 10.36
C MET A 66 -0.09 -7.01 11.00
N GLY A 67 0.93 -6.18 11.26
CA GLY A 67 0.73 -4.89 11.89
C GLY A 67 -0.16 -3.96 11.06
N ILE A 68 -0.03 -3.97 9.73
CA ILE A 68 -0.86 -3.18 8.82
C ILE A 68 -2.31 -3.68 8.83
N ILE A 69 -2.50 -5.00 8.81
CA ILE A 69 -3.84 -5.62 8.88
C ILE A 69 -4.54 -5.25 10.20
N LEU A 70 -3.83 -5.33 11.33
CA LEU A 70 -4.37 -4.94 12.63
C LEU A 70 -4.71 -3.45 12.71
N ALA A 71 -3.83 -2.57 12.20
CA ALA A 71 -4.07 -1.13 12.16
C ALA A 71 -5.33 -0.79 11.33
N SER A 72 -5.52 -1.43 10.18
CA SER A 72 -6.71 -1.24 9.33
C SER A 72 -8.01 -1.59 10.07
N LYS A 73 -8.01 -2.69 10.84
CA LYS A 73 -9.16 -3.12 11.65
C LYS A 73 -9.43 -2.16 12.80
N TRP A 74 -8.39 -1.67 13.48
CA TRP A 74 -8.53 -0.66 14.55
C TRP A 74 -9.11 0.65 14.04
N LEU A 75 -8.75 1.05 12.82
CA LEU A 75 -9.33 2.20 12.13
C LEU A 75 -10.75 1.94 11.58
N LYS A 76 -11.34 0.76 11.83
CA LYS A 76 -12.66 0.34 11.30
C LYS A 76 -12.73 0.34 9.77
N HIS A 77 -11.59 0.18 9.12
CA HIS A 77 -11.44 0.11 7.66
C HIS A 77 -10.58 -1.11 7.30
N PRO A 78 -11.10 -2.33 7.43
CA PRO A 78 -10.30 -3.53 7.24
C PRO A 78 -9.75 -3.63 5.81
N LEU A 79 -8.45 -3.91 5.72
CA LEU A 79 -7.75 -4.41 4.54
C LEU A 79 -7.93 -5.93 4.42
#